data_AF-A0A7Y3UL35-F1
#
_entry.id   AF-A0A7Y3UL35-F1
#
_cell.length_a   1.000
_cell.length_b   1.000
_cell.length_c   1.000
_cell.angle_alpha   90.00
_cell.angle_beta   90.00
_cell.angle_gamma   90.00
#
_symmetry.space_group_name_H-M   'P 1'
#
loop_
_entity.id
_entity.type
_entity.pdbx_description
1 polymer ?
#
loop_
_entity_poly.entity_id
_entity_poly.type
_entity_poly.pdbx_seq_one_letter_code
_entity_poly.pdbx_strand_id
1 'polypeptide(L)'
;MIKKPTVFILGAGASIPYGYPSGETLVTETVSELLGKRMLFQICRKMDFTECEINEFANTLNRSGDKSIDAFLERNSGFIKLGKVVITLKLIQKENEESLFSFHDDKMVWRRSK
;
A
#
# COMPACT_ATOMS: atom_id res chain seq x y z
N MET A 1 -9.48 19.82 -23.52
CA MET A 1 -9.58 20.79 -22.41
C MET A 1 -10.95 20.65 -21.76
N ILE A 2 -11.00 20.37 -20.47
CA ILE A 2 -12.26 20.18 -19.73
C ILE A 2 -12.86 21.56 -19.45
N LYS A 3 -14.11 21.79 -19.85
CA LYS A 3 -14.74 23.11 -19.88
C LYS A 3 -15.76 23.36 -18.76
N LYS A 4 -16.03 22.34 -17.93
CA LYS A 4 -17.01 22.39 -16.83
C LYS A 4 -16.33 21.91 -15.55
N PRO A 5 -16.72 22.40 -14.36
CA PRO A 5 -16.23 21.88 -13.09
C PRO A 5 -16.39 20.36 -13.06
N THR A 6 -15.28 19.64 -13.02
CA THR A 6 -15.20 18.18 -13.12
C THR A 6 -14.28 17.68 -12.03
N VAL A 7 -14.75 16.74 -11.23
CA VAL A 7 -13.93 16.06 -10.21
C VAL A 7 -13.48 14.73 -10.78
N PHE A 8 -12.18 14.46 -10.70
CA PHE A 8 -11.61 13.16 -11.02
C PHE A 8 -11.48 12.32 -9.76
N ILE A 9 -12.12 11.15 -9.76
CA ILE A 9 -11.88 10.11 -8.77
C ILE A 9 -11.00 9.07 -9.46
N LEU A 10 -9.71 9.09 -9.13
CA LEU A 10 -8.73 8.18 -9.71
C LEU A 10 -8.45 7.04 -8.71
N GLY A 11 -8.19 5.84 -9.23
CA GLY A 11 -7.80 4.70 -8.41
C GLY A 11 -6.36 4.80 -7.90
N ALA A 12 -5.96 3.86 -7.05
CA ALA A 12 -4.64 3.83 -6.40
C ALA A 12 -3.44 3.89 -7.38
N GLY A 13 -3.61 3.52 -8.65
CA GLY A 13 -2.54 3.65 -9.66
C GLY A 13 -2.12 5.10 -9.96
N ALA A 14 -2.96 6.09 -9.65
CA ALA A 14 -2.63 7.49 -9.85
C ALA A 14 -1.53 8.00 -8.90
N SER A 15 -1.19 7.25 -7.84
CA SER A 15 -0.12 7.64 -6.92
C SER A 15 1.27 7.18 -7.33
N ILE A 16 1.41 6.39 -8.40
CA ILE A 16 2.70 5.88 -8.89
C ILE A 16 3.71 7.00 -9.21
N PRO A 17 3.33 8.10 -9.90
CA PRO A 17 4.25 9.21 -10.16
C PRO A 17 4.78 9.90 -8.90
N TYR A 18 4.14 9.72 -7.75
CA TYR A 18 4.56 10.27 -6.46
C TYR A 18 5.37 9.27 -5.63
N GLY A 19 5.86 8.19 -6.23
CA GLY A 19 6.75 7.22 -5.57
C GLY A 19 6.05 6.14 -4.74
N TYR A 20 4.72 6.07 -4.80
CA TYR A 20 3.95 4.98 -4.19
C TYR A 20 3.92 3.74 -5.10
N PRO A 21 3.94 2.52 -4.54
CA PRO A 21 3.89 1.31 -5.34
C PRO A 21 2.51 1.14 -5.97
N SER A 22 2.46 0.44 -7.12
CA SER A 22 1.20 -0.14 -7.59
C SER A 22 0.72 -1.22 -6.63
N GLY A 23 -0.55 -1.64 -6.72
CA GLY A 23 -1.06 -2.76 -5.93
C GLY A 23 -0.25 -4.05 -6.14
N GLU A 24 0.13 -4.34 -7.39
CA GLU A 24 0.90 -5.54 -7.75
C GLU A 24 2.34 -5.47 -7.23
N THR A 25 2.96 -4.30 -7.33
CA THR A 25 4.28 -4.03 -6.72
C THR A 25 4.22 -4.20 -5.20
N LEU A 26 3.16 -3.69 -4.55
CA LEU A 26 2.97 -3.83 -3.12
C LEU A 26 2.86 -5.30 -2.69
N VAL A 27 2.12 -6.12 -3.45
CA VAL A 27 2.01 -7.57 -3.21
C VAL A 27 3.36 -8.26 -3.35
N THR A 28 4.05 -8.05 -4.46
CA THR A 28 5.33 -8.73 -4.75
C THR A 28 6.43 -8.37 -3.74
N GLU A 29 6.56 -7.09 -3.38
CA GLU A 29 7.51 -6.65 -2.35
C GLU A 29 7.14 -7.21 -0.97
N THR A 30 5.85 -7.21 -0.62
CA THR A 30 5.36 -7.76 0.65
C THR A 30 5.71 -9.23 0.78
N VAL A 31 5.38 -10.04 -0.23
CA VAL A 31 5.67 -11.48 -0.24
C VAL A 31 7.17 -11.72 -0.11
N SER A 32 7.98 -10.98 -0.88
CA SER A 32 9.44 -11.10 -0.84
C SER A 32 10.00 -10.79 0.55
N GLU A 33 9.53 -9.73 1.21
CA GLU A 33 10.01 -9.34 2.53
C GLU A 33 9.58 -10.31 3.63
N LEU A 34 8.35 -10.81 3.57
CA LEU A 34 7.83 -11.75 4.57
C LEU A 34 8.50 -13.12 4.45
N LEU A 35 8.57 -13.70 3.24
CA LEU A 35 9.21 -15.00 3.02
C LEU A 35 10.73 -14.94 3.23
N GLY A 36 11.35 -13.81 2.87
CA GLY A 36 12.77 -13.55 3.14
C GLY A 36 13.08 -13.20 4.60
N LYS A 37 12.09 -13.18 5.50
CA LYS A 37 12.22 -12.82 6.92
C LYS A 37 12.92 -11.47 7.16
N ARG A 38 12.70 -10.51 6.25
CA ARG A 38 13.31 -9.16 6.25
C ARG A 38 12.63 -8.23 7.25
N MET A 39 12.87 -6.93 7.17
CA MET A 39 12.41 -5.93 8.13
C MET A 39 10.91 -6.02 8.42
N LEU A 40 10.06 -6.13 7.39
CA LEU A 40 8.62 -6.28 7.56
C LEU A 40 8.25 -7.48 8.43
N PHE A 41 8.86 -8.65 8.20
CA PHE A 41 8.64 -9.84 9.03
C PHE A 41 9.00 -9.58 10.50
N GLN A 42 10.14 -8.94 10.75
CA GLN A 42 10.61 -8.64 12.10
C GLN A 42 9.66 -7.68 12.83
N ILE A 43 9.13 -6.67 12.13
CA ILE A 43 8.15 -5.75 12.70
C ILE A 43 6.84 -6.49 13.02
N CYS A 44 6.34 -7.34 12.11
CA CYS A 44 5.14 -8.13 12.37
C CYS A 44 5.32 -9.04 13.60
N ARG A 45 6.49 -9.67 13.78
CA ARG A 45 6.79 -10.46 14.99
C ARG A 45 6.75 -9.63 16.28
N LYS A 46 7.18 -8.36 16.22
CA LYS A 46 7.10 -7.41 17.36
C LYS A 46 5.69 -6.91 17.63
N MET A 47 4.75 -7.08 16.70
CA MET A 47 3.34 -6.73 16.83
C MET A 47 2.47 -7.95 17.20
N ASP A 48 3.06 -8.94 17.87
CA ASP A 48 2.41 -10.15 18.38
C ASP A 48 1.87 -11.12 17.32
N PHE A 49 2.28 -11.01 16.06
CA PHE A 49 2.01 -12.05 15.07
C PHE A 49 3.00 -13.20 15.19
N THR A 50 2.51 -14.43 15.20
CA THR A 50 3.34 -15.63 15.19
C THR A 50 4.05 -15.82 13.86
N GLU A 51 5.19 -16.50 13.87
CA GLU A 51 5.87 -16.87 12.62
C GLU A 51 4.98 -17.74 11.72
N CYS A 52 4.14 -18.60 12.31
CA CYS A 52 3.19 -19.42 11.57
C CYS A 52 2.19 -18.54 10.80
N GLU A 53 1.53 -17.60 11.48
CA GLU A 53 0.56 -16.69 10.86
C GLU A 53 1.19 -15.85 9.75
N ILE A 54 2.41 -15.34 9.96
CA ILE A 54 3.10 -14.53 8.95
C ILE A 54 3.45 -15.36 7.72
N ASN A 55 3.99 -16.57 7.91
CA ASN A 55 4.34 -17.46 6.82
C ASN A 55 3.09 -17.94 6.08
N GLU A 56 2.01 -18.25 6.79
CA GLU A 56 0.73 -18.66 6.21
C GLU A 56 0.16 -17.54 5.35
N PHE A 57 0.14 -16.30 5.86
CA PHE A 57 -0.25 -15.12 5.11
C PHE A 57 0.57 -14.95 3.83
N ALA A 58 1.90 -14.96 3.95
CA ALA A 58 2.79 -14.72 2.81
C ALA A 58 2.66 -15.78 1.72
N ASN A 59 2.56 -17.06 2.12
CA ASN A 59 2.37 -18.16 1.18
C ASN A 59 0.99 -18.11 0.51
N THR A 60 -0.05 -17.79 1.27
CA THR A 60 -1.42 -17.73 0.75
C THR A 60 -1.59 -16.54 -0.18
N LEU A 61 -1.04 -15.37 0.17
CA LEU A 61 -0.99 -14.20 -0.69
C LEU A 61 -0.23 -14.49 -1.99
N ASN A 62 0.95 -15.12 -1.90
CA ASN A 62 1.75 -15.45 -3.08
C ASN A 62 1.02 -16.41 -4.04
N ARG A 63 0.30 -17.39 -3.51
CA ARG A 63 -0.46 -18.39 -4.30
C ARG A 63 -1.78 -17.86 -4.84
N SER A 64 -2.33 -16.80 -4.25
CA SER A 64 -3.65 -16.26 -4.61
C SER A 64 -3.70 -15.68 -6.04
N GLY A 65 -2.57 -15.19 -6.55
CA GLY A 65 -2.53 -14.46 -7.82
C GLY A 65 -3.22 -13.09 -7.80
N ASP A 66 -3.59 -12.57 -6.61
CA ASP A 66 -4.23 -11.26 -6.48
C ASP A 66 -3.28 -10.11 -6.82
N LYS A 67 -3.82 -9.13 -7.55
CA LYS A 67 -3.09 -7.90 -7.93
C LYS A 67 -3.10 -6.82 -6.86
N SER A 68 -3.78 -7.03 -5.74
CA SER A 68 -3.77 -6.13 -4.58
C SER A 68 -4.01 -6.90 -3.30
N ILE A 69 -3.46 -6.38 -2.20
CA ILE A 69 -3.67 -6.96 -0.87
C ILE A 69 -5.15 -6.81 -0.45
N ASP A 70 -5.83 -5.73 -0.84
CA ASP A 70 -7.26 -5.54 -0.54
C ASP A 70 -8.13 -6.64 -1.17
N ALA A 71 -7.94 -6.94 -2.46
CA ALA A 71 -8.69 -8.00 -3.16
C ALA A 71 -8.44 -9.37 -2.54
N PHE A 72 -7.20 -9.60 -2.06
CA PHE A 72 -6.86 -10.80 -1.30
C PHE A 72 -7.62 -10.87 0.04
N LEU A 73 -7.68 -9.77 0.79
CA LEU A 73 -8.33 -9.71 2.10
C LEU A 73 -9.86 -9.87 2.03
N GLU A 74 -10.50 -9.45 0.93
CA GLU A 74 -11.93 -9.66 0.71
C GLU A 74 -12.32 -11.15 0.75
N ARG A 75 -11.42 -12.03 0.29
CA ARG A 75 -11.65 -13.48 0.24
C ARG A 75 -11.00 -14.24 1.38
N ASN A 76 -10.08 -13.59 2.10
CA ASN A 76 -9.31 -14.20 3.19
C ASN A 76 -9.42 -13.34 4.47
N SER A 77 -10.64 -13.25 5.00
CA SER A 77 -10.96 -12.37 6.13
C SER A 77 -10.16 -12.65 7.41
N GLY A 78 -9.67 -13.88 7.60
CA GLY A 78 -8.77 -14.26 8.70
C GLY A 78 -7.46 -13.46 8.74
N PHE A 79 -7.05 -12.89 7.60
CA PHE A 79 -5.82 -12.11 7.50
C PHE A 79 -6.01 -10.60 7.61
N ILE A 80 -7.22 -10.09 7.84
CA ILE A 80 -7.50 -8.64 7.81
C ILE A 80 -6.54 -7.83 8.70
N LYS A 81 -6.29 -8.32 9.93
CA LYS A 81 -5.42 -7.59 10.88
C LYS A 81 -3.99 -7.48 10.35
N LEU A 82 -3.41 -8.61 9.93
CA LEU A 82 -2.04 -8.67 9.42
C LEU A 82 -1.91 -7.92 8.08
N GLY A 83 -2.86 -8.10 7.16
CA GLY A 83 -2.85 -7.42 5.87
C GLY A 83 -2.90 -5.90 5.99
N LYS A 84 -3.74 -5.36 6.88
CA LYS A 84 -3.77 -3.91 7.17
C LYS A 84 -2.44 -3.41 7.72
N VAL A 85 -1.87 -4.11 8.71
CA VAL A 85 -0.56 -3.76 9.28
C VAL A 85 0.51 -3.71 8.20
N VAL A 86 0.55 -4.72 7.33
CA VAL A 86 1.54 -4.81 6.25
C VAL A 86 1.37 -3.67 5.24
N ILE A 87 0.14 -3.36 4.81
CA ILE A 87 -0.13 -2.22 3.93
C ILE A 87 0.36 -0.93 4.58
N THR A 88 -0.03 -0.68 5.83
CA THR A 88 0.37 0.53 6.57
C THR A 88 1.89 0.65 6.67
N LEU A 89 2.60 -0.42 7.04
CA LEU A 89 4.05 -0.41 7.17
C LEU A 89 4.79 -0.18 5.86
N LYS A 90 4.20 -0.55 4.72
CA LYS A 90 4.78 -0.28 3.39
C LYS A 90 4.50 1.15 2.94
N LEU A 91 3.34 1.69 3.25
CA LEU A 91 2.96 3.05 2.86
C LEU A 91 3.64 4.12 3.72
N ILE A 92 3.78 3.90 5.03
CA ILE A 92 4.42 4.87 5.93
C ILE A 92 5.87 5.19 5.54
N GLN A 93 6.58 4.21 4.94
CA GLN A 93 7.94 4.42 4.42
C GLN A 93 8.01 5.36 3.21
N LYS A 94 6.87 5.64 2.59
CA LYS A 94 6.72 6.52 1.43
C LYS A 94 6.11 7.87 1.79
N GLU A 95 5.68 8.06 3.03
CA GLU A 95 5.18 9.33 3.52
C GLU A 95 6.35 10.29 3.75
N ASN A 96 6.75 10.99 2.69
CA ASN A 96 7.71 12.08 2.77
C ASN A 96 6.97 13.41 2.63
N GLU A 97 6.79 14.11 3.75
CA GLU A 97 6.13 15.42 3.79
C GLU A 97 6.82 16.48 2.92
N GLU A 98 8.14 16.41 2.77
CA GLU A 98 8.90 17.36 1.95
C GLU A 98 8.56 17.20 0.46
N SER A 99 8.18 15.99 0.04
CA SER A 99 7.77 15.71 -1.35
C SER A 99 6.30 16.06 -1.64
N LEU A 100 5.48 16.30 -0.61
CA LEU A 100 4.05 16.60 -0.78
C LEU A 100 3.79 17.99 -1.36
N PHE A 101 4.72 18.93 -1.15
CA PHE A 101 4.57 20.34 -1.56
C PHE A 101 5.74 20.88 -2.39
N SER A 102 6.69 20.03 -2.79
CA SER A 102 7.86 20.44 -3.60
C SER A 102 7.52 20.80 -5.05
N PHE A 103 6.27 21.17 -5.34
CA PHE A 103 5.87 21.77 -6.61
C PHE A 103 6.37 23.21 -6.65
N HIS A 104 7.63 23.39 -7.06
CA HIS A 104 7.99 24.64 -7.70
C HIS A 104 7.28 24.65 -9.06
N ASP A 105 6.28 25.53 -9.16
CA ASP A 105 5.52 25.91 -10.37
C ASP A 105 4.60 24.86 -11.03
N ASP A 106 3.60 24.37 -10.30
CA ASP A 106 2.32 24.04 -10.95
C ASP A 106 1.15 24.72 -10.24
N LYS A 107 0.60 25.74 -10.92
CA LYS A 107 -0.61 26.49 -10.53
C LYS A 107 -1.85 25.60 -10.60
N MET A 108 -2.00 24.61 -9.72
CA MET A 108 -3.29 23.95 -9.46
C MET A 108 -3.40 23.59 -7.98
N VAL A 109 -3.37 24.62 -7.13
CA VAL A 109 -3.62 24.50 -5.69
C VAL A 109 -5.08 24.12 -5.49
N TRP A 110 -5.32 22.93 -4.93
CA TRP A 110 -6.58 22.55 -4.29
C TRP A 110 -6.90 23.53 -3.16
N ARG A 111 -7.51 24.67 -3.48
CA ARG A 111 -8.06 25.58 -2.48
C ARG A 111 -9.38 25.03 -1.99
N ARG A 112 -9.40 24.57 -0.73
CA ARG A 112 -10.62 24.48 0.06
C ARG A 112 -11.19 25.89 0.21
N SER A 113 -12.28 26.19 -0.47
CA SER A 113 -13.10 27.35 -0.15
C SER A 113 -13.73 27.12 1.23
N LYS A 114 -13.37 27.96 2.20
CA LYS A 114 -14.27 28.30 3.31
C LYS A 114 -15.22 29.39 2.83
#